data_AF-A0A8T9QCW5-F1
#
_entry.id   AF-A0A8T9QCW5-F1
#
_cell.length_a   1.000
_cell.length_b   1.000
_cell.length_c   1.000
_cell.angle_alpha   90.00
_cell.angle_beta   90.00
_cell.angle_gamma   90.00
#
_symmetry.space_group_name_H-M   'P 1'
#
loop_
_entity.id
_entity.type
_entity.pdbx_description
1 polymer ?
#
loop_
_entity_poly.entity_id
_entity_poly.type
_entity_poly.pdbx_seq_one_letter_code
_entity_poly.pdbx_strand_id
1 'polypeptide(L)'
;MQLYLNSADHYRLFCYTRLGNTQGMVFSLNLTTEKESGGVIYLTQKIRFAEQYQGSPVLAQAHRRQKQAVFCQQLRRLGYDVTENNDLLLGIYDPARKELVNTTAQDLLNDFLVVSVLKGHYQGNKGYQLEILPSFQLSDESIAKENDELLSLPPRVAANKSKRAIPLGMRYQILKADGFKCVACGNGPAEGAKLQIDHKLPYSLGGLTELRNLQTLCADCNLSKSNRFCD
;
A
#
# COMPACT_ATOMS: atom_id res chain seq x y z
N MET A 1 -19.40 17.32 -1.54
CA MET A 1 -18.28 17.19 -2.50
C MET A 1 -18.19 18.44 -3.35
N GLN A 2 -17.02 18.79 -3.86
CA GLN A 2 -16.81 19.94 -4.74
C GLN A 2 -15.87 19.57 -5.88
N LEU A 3 -16.27 19.86 -7.12
CA LEU A 3 -15.41 19.73 -8.30
C LEU A 3 -14.76 21.09 -8.58
N TYR A 4 -13.45 21.11 -8.76
CA TYR A 4 -12.67 22.31 -8.99
C TYR A 4 -11.89 22.20 -10.30
N LEU A 5 -11.88 23.29 -11.07
CA LEU A 5 -11.00 23.50 -12.23
C LEU A 5 -10.00 24.60 -11.85
N ASN A 6 -8.71 24.30 -11.95
CA ASN A 6 -7.67 25.30 -11.69
C ASN A 6 -7.34 26.12 -12.97
N SER A 7 -6.51 27.15 -12.83
CA SER A 7 -6.08 28.01 -13.93
C SER A 7 -5.14 27.33 -14.94
N ALA A 8 -4.77 26.07 -14.72
CA ALA A 8 -3.97 25.23 -15.62
C ALA A 8 -4.81 24.09 -16.22
N ASP A 9 -6.13 24.27 -16.28
CA ASP A 9 -7.10 23.32 -16.84
C ASP A 9 -7.07 21.91 -16.20
N HIS A 10 -6.69 21.84 -14.93
CA HIS A 10 -6.75 20.59 -14.16
C HIS A 10 -7.98 20.50 -13.28
N TYR A 11 -8.70 19.39 -13.41
CA TYR A 11 -9.83 19.02 -12.58
C TYR A 11 -9.38 18.24 -11.34
N ARG A 12 -9.93 18.64 -10.19
CA ARG A 12 -9.78 17.94 -8.92
C ARG A 12 -11.11 17.86 -8.19
N LEU A 13 -11.42 16.67 -7.69
CA LEU A 13 -12.57 16.41 -6.84
C LEU A 13 -12.15 16.49 -5.37
N PHE A 14 -12.92 17.21 -4.56
CA PHE A 14 -12.69 17.36 -3.13
C PHE A 14 -13.88 16.86 -2.32
N CYS A 15 -13.58 16.22 -1.19
CA CYS A 15 -14.55 15.91 -0.15
C CYS A 15 -14.25 16.74 1.09
N TYR A 16 -15.28 17.43 1.56
CA TYR A 16 -15.29 18.20 2.80
C TYR A 16 -16.32 17.61 3.73
N THR A 17 -16.07 17.72 5.03
CA THR A 17 -17.05 17.45 6.07
C THR A 17 -17.40 18.74 6.80
N ARG A 18 -18.62 18.77 7.35
CA ARG A 18 -19.08 19.79 8.28
C ARG A 18 -19.92 19.09 9.35
N LEU A 19 -19.40 19.04 10.57
CA LEU A 19 -20.11 18.52 11.73
C LEU A 19 -20.06 19.55 12.86
N GLY A 20 -21.24 20.05 13.25
CA GLY A 20 -21.34 21.19 14.17
C GLY A 20 -20.52 22.39 13.66
N ASN A 21 -19.58 22.86 14.49
CA ASN A 21 -18.69 23.98 14.16
C ASN A 21 -17.39 23.54 13.47
N THR A 22 -17.14 22.23 13.34
CA THR A 22 -15.94 21.71 12.69
C THR A 22 -16.19 21.50 11.21
N GLN A 23 -15.34 22.09 10.37
CA GLN A 23 -15.36 21.88 8.93
C GLN A 23 -13.95 21.64 8.39
N GLY A 24 -13.84 20.88 7.30
CA GLY A 24 -12.56 20.75 6.61
C GLY A 24 -12.54 19.69 5.53
N MET A 25 -11.51 19.75 4.70
CA MET A 25 -11.24 18.75 3.66
C MET A 25 -10.84 17.43 4.32
N VAL A 26 -11.45 16.33 3.89
CA VAL A 26 -11.10 14.96 4.30
C VAL A 26 -10.28 14.23 3.24
N PHE A 27 -10.59 14.43 1.96
CA PHE A 27 -9.93 13.74 0.85
C PHE A 27 -10.07 14.51 -0.45
N SER A 28 -9.20 14.20 -1.42
CA SER A 28 -9.23 14.78 -2.75
C SER A 28 -8.70 13.78 -3.76
N LEU A 29 -9.10 13.92 -5.01
CA LEU A 29 -8.64 13.10 -6.13
C LEU A 29 -8.40 13.98 -7.35
N ASN A 30 -7.22 13.89 -7.95
CA ASN A 30 -6.97 14.50 -9.26
C ASN A 30 -7.71 13.70 -10.33
N LEU A 31 -8.49 14.39 -11.16
CA LEU A 31 -9.18 13.77 -12.30
C LEU A 31 -8.38 13.95 -13.59
N THR A 32 -7.51 14.95 -13.62
CA THR A 32 -6.53 15.19 -14.69
C THR A 32 -5.14 15.19 -14.08
N THR A 33 -4.23 14.41 -14.64
CA THR A 33 -2.83 14.39 -14.23
C THR A 33 -1.94 14.48 -15.46
N GLU A 34 -0.84 15.24 -15.37
CA GLU A 34 0.19 15.28 -16.42
C GLU A 34 1.03 13.98 -16.47
N LYS A 35 0.87 13.09 -15.49
CA LYS A 35 1.70 11.88 -15.34
C LYS A 35 1.34 10.79 -16.36
N GLU A 36 1.96 10.96 -17.53
CA GLU A 36 2.72 9.99 -18.32
C GLU A 36 2.02 8.80 -19.00
N SER A 37 2.34 8.71 -20.30
CA SER A 37 2.79 7.50 -21.02
C SER A 37 1.82 6.32 -21.09
N GLY A 38 0.90 6.35 -22.06
CA GLY A 38 0.12 5.16 -22.42
C GLY A 38 -1.30 5.41 -22.94
N GLY A 39 -1.72 6.67 -23.04
CA GLY A 39 -3.06 7.02 -23.56
C GLY A 39 -4.21 6.82 -22.56
N VAL A 40 -3.93 6.49 -21.30
CA VAL A 40 -4.94 6.38 -20.22
C VAL A 40 -4.50 7.19 -19.00
N ILE A 41 -5.46 7.63 -18.19
CA ILE A 41 -5.25 8.42 -16.97
C ILE A 41 -5.58 7.55 -15.76
N TYR A 42 -4.59 7.31 -14.90
CA TYR A 42 -4.79 6.62 -13.63
C TYR A 42 -5.29 7.60 -12.56
N LEU A 43 -6.52 7.40 -12.10
CA LEU A 43 -7.14 8.16 -11.03
C LEU A 43 -6.60 7.67 -9.68
N THR A 44 -5.40 8.12 -9.35
CA THR A 44 -4.65 7.70 -8.16
C THR A 44 -4.53 8.83 -7.14
N GLN A 45 -4.48 8.46 -5.87
CA GLN A 45 -4.22 9.40 -4.79
C GLN A 45 -3.20 8.83 -3.81
N LYS A 46 -2.09 9.57 -3.64
CA LYS A 46 -1.13 9.30 -2.57
C LYS A 46 -1.79 9.48 -1.23
N ILE A 47 -1.87 8.42 -0.43
CA ILE A 47 -2.36 8.51 0.94
C ILE A 47 -1.32 9.25 1.77
N ARG A 48 -1.72 10.36 2.37
CA ARG A 48 -0.89 11.14 3.31
C ARG A 48 -1.75 11.65 4.45
N PHE A 49 -1.15 11.70 5.64
CA PHE A 49 -1.73 12.34 6.82
C PHE A 49 -0.91 13.57 7.17
N ALA A 50 -1.59 14.63 7.61
CA ALA A 50 -0.97 15.80 8.19
C ALA A 50 -1.26 15.75 9.69
N GLU A 51 -0.25 16.05 10.51
CA GLU A 51 -0.38 16.16 11.95
C GLU A 51 0.21 17.48 12.40
N GLN A 52 -0.57 18.23 13.17
CA GLN A 52 -0.08 19.32 13.98
C GLN A 52 0.19 18.73 15.36
N TYR A 53 1.43 18.28 15.57
CA TYR A 53 1.87 17.75 16.86
C TYR A 53 2.67 18.84 17.58
N GLN A 54 2.31 19.16 18.82
CA GLN A 54 3.13 20.02 19.69
C GLN A 54 4.13 19.12 20.42
N GLY A 55 5.34 18.99 19.86
CA GLY A 55 6.40 18.15 20.42
C GLY A 55 7.46 17.74 19.37
N SER A 56 8.12 16.59 19.59
CA SER A 56 9.22 16.12 18.72
C SER A 56 8.78 15.87 17.27
N PRO A 57 9.46 16.47 16.26
CA PRO A 57 9.17 16.24 14.84
C PRO A 57 9.31 14.77 14.41
N VAL A 58 10.20 14.03 15.08
CA VAL A 58 10.46 12.61 14.79
C VAL A 58 9.25 11.76 15.20
N LEU A 59 8.69 12.01 16.38
CA LEU A 59 7.48 11.35 16.85
C LEU A 59 6.30 11.65 15.93
N ALA A 60 6.11 12.92 15.56
CA ALA A 60 5.07 13.31 14.60
C ALA A 60 5.24 12.60 13.25
N GLN A 61 6.47 12.39 12.77
CA GLN A 61 6.71 11.63 11.54
C GLN A 61 6.36 10.14 11.72
N ALA A 62 6.72 9.53 12.85
CA ALA A 62 6.40 8.14 13.16
C ALA A 62 4.88 7.91 13.24
N HIS A 63 4.14 8.79 13.91
CA HIS A 63 2.68 8.73 14.00
C HIS A 63 1.99 8.81 12.63
N ARG A 64 2.39 9.78 11.79
CA ARG A 64 1.89 9.86 10.40
C ARG A 64 2.14 8.57 9.62
N ARG A 65 3.32 7.96 9.78
CA ARG A 65 3.66 6.68 9.12
C ARG A 65 2.81 5.54 9.64
N GLN A 66 2.57 5.45 10.95
CA GLN A 66 1.73 4.42 11.55
C GLN A 66 0.28 4.53 11.06
N LYS A 67 -0.32 5.74 11.11
CA LYS A 67 -1.68 5.98 10.57
C LYS A 67 -1.77 5.62 9.09
N GLN A 68 -0.78 6.03 8.30
CA GLN A 68 -0.71 5.67 6.88
C GLN A 68 -0.68 4.16 6.67
N ALA A 69 0.14 3.44 7.43
CA ALA A 69 0.27 1.99 7.32
C ALA A 69 -1.04 1.27 7.68
N VAL A 70 -1.65 1.61 8.81
CA VAL A 70 -2.92 1.01 9.26
C VAL A 70 -4.05 1.32 8.27
N PHE A 71 -4.17 2.58 7.85
CA PHE A 71 -5.19 2.98 6.88
C PHE A 71 -5.03 2.26 5.53
N CYS A 72 -3.81 2.16 5.00
CA CYS A 72 -3.56 1.42 3.76
C CYS A 72 -3.85 -0.08 3.92
N GLN A 73 -3.54 -0.68 5.07
CA GLN A 73 -3.87 -2.08 5.33
C GLN A 73 -5.39 -2.30 5.37
N GLN A 74 -6.14 -1.39 5.99
CA GLN A 74 -7.59 -1.46 6.00
C GLN A 74 -8.20 -1.33 4.61
N LEU A 75 -7.74 -0.37 3.82
CA LEU A 75 -8.17 -0.23 2.42
C LEU A 75 -7.96 -1.54 1.64
N ARG A 76 -6.78 -2.17 1.77
CA ARG A 76 -6.52 -3.47 1.13
C ARG A 76 -7.46 -4.57 1.62
N ARG A 77 -7.79 -4.62 2.92
CA ARG A 77 -8.76 -5.58 3.47
C ARG A 77 -10.18 -5.37 2.94
N LEU A 78 -10.53 -4.13 2.61
CA LEU A 78 -11.81 -3.77 1.97
C LEU A 78 -11.82 -4.01 0.44
N GLY A 79 -10.72 -4.52 -0.12
CA GLY A 79 -10.61 -4.83 -1.55
C GLY A 79 -10.08 -3.68 -2.42
N TYR A 80 -9.63 -2.57 -1.84
CA TYR A 80 -9.05 -1.47 -2.60
C TYR A 80 -7.61 -1.75 -3.06
N ASP A 81 -7.32 -1.33 -4.30
CA ASP A 81 -5.98 -1.39 -4.88
C ASP A 81 -5.08 -0.26 -4.34
N VAL A 82 -4.28 -0.59 -3.32
CA VAL A 82 -3.27 0.31 -2.76
C VAL A 82 -1.87 -0.22 -3.06
N THR A 83 -1.13 0.52 -3.89
CA THR A 83 0.24 0.18 -4.29
C THR A 83 1.22 0.12 -3.10
N GLU A 84 2.41 -0.45 -3.30
CA GLU A 84 3.48 -0.48 -2.29
C GLU A 84 3.93 0.93 -1.87
N ASN A 85 3.75 1.90 -2.77
CA ASN A 85 4.05 3.29 -2.52
C ASN A 85 2.92 4.01 -1.74
N ASN A 86 1.85 3.32 -1.34
CA ASN A 86 0.66 3.92 -0.70
C ASN A 86 -0.11 4.90 -1.61
N ASP A 87 -0.05 4.67 -2.92
CA ASP A 87 -0.96 5.28 -3.88
C ASP A 87 -2.20 4.39 -4.01
N LEU A 88 -3.37 4.94 -3.73
CA LEU A 88 -4.66 4.29 -3.90
C LEU A 88 -5.14 4.53 -5.34
N LEU A 89 -5.50 3.46 -6.05
CA LEU A 89 -6.15 3.51 -7.35
C LEU A 89 -7.67 3.49 -7.18
N LEU A 90 -8.36 4.48 -7.73
CA LEU A 90 -9.83 4.56 -7.71
C LEU A 90 -10.46 4.34 -9.08
N GLY A 91 -9.68 4.46 -10.16
CA GLY A 91 -10.17 4.25 -11.51
C GLY A 91 -9.11 4.49 -12.58
N ILE A 92 -9.41 4.07 -13.79
CA ILE A 92 -8.62 4.27 -15.00
C ILE A 92 -9.55 4.89 -16.03
N TYR A 93 -9.19 6.07 -16.53
CA TYR A 93 -9.95 6.80 -17.52
C TYR A 93 -9.25 6.74 -18.87
N ASP A 94 -9.98 6.39 -19.93
CA ASP A 94 -9.52 6.44 -21.31
C ASP A 94 -10.03 7.73 -21.97
N PRO A 95 -9.16 8.73 -22.25
CA PRO A 95 -9.57 9.98 -22.89
C PRO A 95 -10.02 9.83 -24.34
N ALA A 96 -9.54 8.80 -25.07
CA ALA A 96 -9.92 8.56 -26.46
C ALA A 96 -11.36 8.04 -26.54
N ARG A 97 -11.72 7.12 -25.63
CA ARG A 97 -13.06 6.54 -25.52
C ARG A 97 -14.00 7.36 -24.64
N LYS A 98 -13.45 8.31 -23.87
CA LYS A 98 -14.14 9.17 -22.89
C LYS A 98 -14.87 8.37 -21.81
N GLU A 99 -14.29 7.27 -21.35
CA GLU A 99 -14.93 6.36 -20.41
C GLU A 99 -13.99 5.89 -19.29
N LEU A 100 -14.58 5.41 -18.20
CA LEU A 100 -13.86 4.67 -17.16
C LEU A 100 -13.78 3.19 -17.57
N VAL A 101 -12.59 2.61 -17.50
CA VAL A 101 -12.31 1.29 -18.08
C VAL A 101 -12.51 0.16 -17.06
N ASN A 102 -12.23 0.41 -15.79
CA ASN A 102 -12.24 -0.59 -14.73
C ASN A 102 -13.29 -0.33 -13.63
N THR A 103 -14.10 0.70 -13.79
CA THR A 103 -15.12 1.12 -12.81
C THR A 103 -16.19 1.95 -13.51
N THR A 104 -17.30 2.24 -12.82
CA THR A 104 -18.31 3.20 -13.29
C THR A 104 -18.13 4.55 -12.59
N ALA A 105 -18.76 5.61 -13.12
CA ALA A 105 -18.75 6.90 -12.44
C ALA A 105 -19.43 6.82 -11.05
N GLN A 106 -20.47 6.00 -10.92
CA GLN A 106 -21.17 5.79 -9.67
C GLN A 106 -20.28 5.07 -8.64
N ASP A 107 -19.61 3.99 -9.05
CA ASP A 107 -18.73 3.23 -8.16
C ASP A 107 -17.51 4.05 -7.75
N LEU A 108 -16.90 4.80 -8.69
CA LEU A 108 -15.82 5.74 -8.40
C LEU A 108 -16.22 6.77 -7.32
N LEU A 109 -17.41 7.35 -7.44
CA LEU A 109 -17.90 8.33 -6.46
C LEU A 109 -18.22 7.68 -5.12
N ASN A 110 -18.78 6.47 -5.12
CA ASN A 110 -19.03 5.70 -3.90
C ASN A 110 -17.72 5.41 -3.16
N ASP A 111 -16.72 4.88 -3.86
CA ASP A 111 -15.40 4.58 -3.31
C ASP A 111 -14.68 5.84 -2.82
N PHE A 112 -14.76 6.92 -3.59
CA PHE A 112 -14.25 8.22 -3.17
C PHE A 112 -14.87 8.68 -1.85
N LEU A 113 -16.18 8.50 -1.65
CA LEU A 113 -16.87 8.85 -0.42
C LEU A 113 -16.50 7.92 0.74
N VAL A 114 -16.47 6.61 0.53
CA VAL A 114 -16.07 5.62 1.55
C VAL A 114 -14.67 5.94 2.05
N VAL A 115 -13.71 6.09 1.13
CA VAL A 115 -12.31 6.44 1.47
C VAL A 115 -12.24 7.80 2.17
N SER A 116 -13.05 8.78 1.76
CA SER A 116 -13.14 10.08 2.42
C SER A 116 -13.58 9.98 3.87
N VAL A 117 -14.63 9.19 4.12
CA VAL A 117 -15.19 8.98 5.46
C VAL A 117 -14.18 8.25 6.34
N LEU A 118 -13.59 7.15 5.86
CA LEU A 118 -12.56 6.42 6.58
C LEU A 118 -11.35 7.31 6.88
N LYS A 119 -10.82 8.02 5.88
CA LYS A 119 -9.65 8.89 6.07
C LYS A 119 -9.89 9.99 7.11
N GLY A 120 -11.10 10.57 7.14
CA GLY A 120 -11.42 11.61 8.11
C GLY A 120 -11.39 11.11 9.57
N HIS A 121 -11.74 9.83 9.82
CA HIS A 121 -11.58 9.22 11.15
C HIS A 121 -10.10 9.23 11.59
N TYR A 122 -9.18 8.80 10.72
CA TYR A 122 -7.73 8.80 11.00
C TYR A 122 -7.13 10.20 11.17
N GLN A 123 -7.76 11.23 10.62
CA GLN A 123 -7.33 12.61 10.83
C GLN A 123 -7.74 13.15 12.21
N GLY A 124 -8.72 12.56 12.88
CA GLY A 124 -9.12 12.86 14.26
C GLY A 124 -9.72 14.26 14.51
N ASN A 125 -9.57 15.19 13.57
CA ASN A 125 -9.96 16.59 13.68
C ASN A 125 -11.08 17.00 12.72
N LYS A 126 -11.86 16.02 12.26
CA LYS A 126 -12.88 16.19 11.20
C LYS A 126 -14.31 16.23 11.73
N GLY A 127 -14.45 16.34 13.05
CA GLY A 127 -15.73 16.44 13.74
C GLY A 127 -16.36 15.09 14.07
N TYR A 128 -15.93 14.00 13.45
CA TYR A 128 -16.47 12.65 13.73
C TYR A 128 -15.36 11.63 13.96
N GLN A 129 -15.72 10.55 14.65
CA GLN A 129 -14.95 9.32 14.77
C GLN A 129 -15.90 8.13 14.53
N LEU A 130 -15.40 7.06 13.92
CA LEU A 130 -16.16 5.85 13.67
C LEU A 130 -15.82 4.85 14.77
N GLU A 131 -16.79 4.49 15.61
CA GLU A 131 -16.58 3.65 16.81
C GLU A 131 -16.01 2.27 16.49
N ILE A 132 -16.36 1.73 15.32
CA ILE A 132 -15.87 0.43 14.83
C ILE A 132 -14.39 0.46 14.40
N LEU A 133 -13.77 1.64 14.33
CA LEU A 133 -12.39 1.82 13.91
C LEU A 133 -11.53 2.29 15.10
N PRO A 134 -10.24 1.91 15.12
CA PRO A 134 -9.35 2.27 16.23
C PRO A 134 -9.16 3.79 16.30
N SER A 135 -9.48 4.39 17.44
CA SER A 135 -9.17 5.78 17.71
C SER A 135 -7.66 5.99 17.83
N PHE A 136 -7.12 6.98 17.12
CA PHE A 136 -5.73 7.42 17.28
C PHE A 136 -5.70 8.71 18.11
N GLN A 137 -6.06 8.59 19.39
CA GLN A 137 -5.76 9.59 20.41
C GLN A 137 -4.56 9.06 21.20
N LEU A 138 -3.43 9.77 21.17
CA LEU A 138 -2.24 9.35 21.91
C LEU A 138 -1.92 10.40 22.97
N SER A 139 -1.91 9.95 24.23
CA SER A 139 -1.08 10.53 25.28
C SER A 139 0.33 9.95 25.18
N ASP A 140 1.35 10.68 25.63
CA ASP A 140 2.75 10.25 25.56
C ASP A 140 3.00 8.85 26.18
N GLU A 141 2.15 8.42 27.12
CA GLU A 141 2.21 7.12 27.80
C GLU A 141 1.72 5.94 26.94
N SER A 142 0.81 6.19 25.99
CA SER A 142 0.24 5.16 25.12
C SER A 142 1.16 4.73 23.97
N ILE A 143 2.30 5.41 23.80
CA ILE A 143 3.40 4.99 22.91
C ILE A 143 4.18 3.83 23.55
N ALA A 144 4.15 3.69 24.87
CA ALA A 144 4.85 2.65 25.62
C ALA A 144 4.01 1.39 25.89
N LYS A 145 2.67 1.44 25.68
CA LYS A 145 1.80 0.27 25.77
C LYS A 145 1.46 -0.25 24.37
N GLU A 146 2.29 -1.20 23.97
CA GLU A 146 2.14 -2.07 22.80
C GLU A 146 0.71 -2.62 22.70
N ASN A 147 0.05 -2.39 21.55
CA ASN A 147 -1.00 -3.31 21.11
C ASN A 147 -0.29 -4.58 20.60
N ASP A 148 -0.21 -5.54 21.51
CA ASP A 148 0.44 -6.84 21.54
C ASP A 148 0.02 -7.84 20.43
N GLU A 149 -0.79 -7.43 19.45
CA GLU A 149 -1.17 -8.29 18.31
C GLU A 149 -0.44 -7.96 17.00
N LEU A 150 0.21 -6.79 16.88
CA LEU A 150 1.00 -6.45 15.68
C LEU A 150 2.52 -6.69 15.88
N LEU A 151 2.94 -7.04 17.10
CA LEU A 151 4.33 -7.21 17.52
C LEU A 151 4.77 -8.66 17.79
N SER A 152 3.95 -9.67 17.51
CA SER A 152 4.40 -11.08 17.56
C SER A 152 5.20 -11.51 16.32
N LEU A 153 5.90 -10.59 15.66
CA LEU A 153 6.92 -10.97 14.68
C LEU A 153 8.19 -11.36 15.43
N PRO A 154 8.76 -12.55 15.20
CA PRO A 154 9.96 -13.02 15.89
C PRO A 154 11.05 -11.94 15.87
N PRO A 155 11.88 -11.78 16.92
CA PRO A 155 12.91 -10.73 17.01
C PRO A 155 13.84 -10.63 15.77
N ARG A 156 14.00 -11.75 15.05
CA ARG A 156 14.71 -11.83 13.76
C ARG A 156 14.06 -10.98 12.66
N VAL A 157 12.74 -10.88 12.63
CA VAL A 157 11.97 -10.06 11.68
C VAL A 157 12.08 -8.57 12.02
N ALA A 158 12.08 -8.20 13.30
CA ALA A 158 12.23 -6.80 13.73
C ALA A 158 13.64 -6.23 13.49
N ALA A 159 14.68 -7.09 13.55
CA ALA A 159 16.06 -6.72 13.22
C ALA A 159 16.35 -6.64 11.71
N ASN A 160 15.44 -7.13 10.84
CA ASN A 160 15.66 -7.21 9.40
C ASN A 160 15.51 -5.84 8.71
N LYS A 161 16.64 -5.24 8.34
CA LYS A 161 16.69 -3.97 7.56
C LYS A 161 16.42 -4.14 6.06
N SER A 162 16.25 -5.38 5.57
CA SER A 162 16.05 -5.64 4.13
C SER A 162 14.57 -5.57 3.74
N LYS A 163 14.25 -4.87 2.64
CA LYS A 163 12.89 -4.82 2.06
C LYS A 163 12.49 -6.19 1.52
N ARG A 164 11.22 -6.59 1.65
CA ARG A 164 10.70 -7.86 1.09
C ARG A 164 10.84 -7.94 -0.44
N ALA A 165 10.67 -6.82 -1.13
CA ALA A 165 10.81 -6.74 -2.58
C ALA A 165 12.26 -7.03 -3.01
N ILE A 166 12.43 -8.01 -3.89
CA ILE A 166 13.74 -8.41 -4.43
C ILE A 166 14.07 -7.49 -5.62
N PRO A 167 15.15 -6.69 -5.56
CA PRO A 167 15.53 -5.80 -6.67
C PRO A 167 15.77 -6.56 -7.97
N LEU A 168 15.41 -5.95 -9.12
CA LEU A 168 15.55 -6.58 -10.44
C LEU A 168 16.97 -7.11 -10.73
N GLY A 169 18.00 -6.35 -10.36
CA GLY A 169 19.40 -6.78 -10.52
C GLY A 169 19.73 -8.04 -9.73
N MET A 170 19.18 -8.18 -8.52
CA MET A 170 19.34 -9.38 -7.68
C MET A 170 18.57 -10.57 -8.26
N ARG A 171 17.37 -10.33 -8.83
CA ARG A 171 16.59 -11.39 -9.50
C ARG A 171 17.36 -12.01 -10.66
N TYR A 172 17.99 -11.19 -11.51
CA TYR A 172 18.79 -11.70 -12.62
C TYR A 172 20.02 -12.48 -12.12
N GLN A 173 20.70 -12.00 -11.08
CA GLN A 173 21.85 -12.70 -10.50
C GLN A 173 21.48 -14.10 -9.97
N ILE A 174 20.35 -14.23 -9.28
CA ILE A 174 19.86 -15.51 -8.77
C ILE A 174 19.41 -16.43 -9.91
N LEU A 175 18.63 -15.93 -10.88
CA LEU A 175 18.26 -16.73 -12.07
C LEU A 175 19.50 -17.25 -12.80
N LYS A 176 20.53 -16.42 -12.96
CA LYS A 176 21.78 -16.81 -13.62
C LYS A 176 22.55 -17.84 -12.79
N ALA A 177 22.63 -17.66 -11.47
CA ALA A 177 23.31 -18.58 -10.57
C ALA A 177 22.64 -19.96 -10.52
N ASP A 178 21.30 -19.99 -10.55
CA ASP A 178 20.50 -21.22 -10.54
C ASP A 178 20.32 -21.82 -11.96
N GLY A 179 21.08 -21.34 -12.95
CA GLY A 179 21.06 -21.88 -14.31
C GLY A 179 19.74 -21.70 -15.06
N PHE A 180 18.94 -20.67 -14.69
CA PHE A 180 17.59 -20.42 -15.19
C PHE A 180 16.67 -21.63 -15.04
N LYS A 181 16.79 -22.34 -13.92
CA LYS A 181 16.00 -23.52 -13.58
C LYS A 181 15.49 -23.44 -12.15
N CYS A 182 14.39 -24.11 -11.89
CA CYS A 182 13.90 -24.32 -10.53
C CYS A 182 14.91 -25.18 -9.77
N VAL A 183 15.39 -24.71 -8.61
CA VAL A 183 16.36 -25.46 -7.81
C VAL A 183 15.74 -26.70 -7.14
N ALA A 184 14.42 -26.73 -7.01
CA ALA A 184 13.71 -27.85 -6.37
C ALA A 184 13.39 -29.00 -7.34
N CYS A 185 12.98 -28.70 -8.58
CA CYS A 185 12.55 -29.72 -9.55
C CYS A 185 13.38 -29.78 -10.84
N GLY A 186 14.29 -28.84 -11.06
CA GLY A 186 15.15 -28.78 -12.25
C GLY A 186 14.49 -28.23 -13.53
N ASN A 187 13.17 -28.01 -13.54
CA ASN A 187 12.47 -27.48 -14.71
C ASN A 187 12.80 -26.00 -14.94
N GLY A 188 13.01 -25.63 -16.20
CA GLY A 188 13.17 -24.27 -16.67
C GLY A 188 12.08 -23.86 -17.67
N PRO A 189 12.26 -22.70 -18.33
CA PRO A 189 11.28 -22.20 -19.29
C PRO A 189 11.10 -23.11 -20.52
N ALA A 190 12.13 -23.87 -20.90
CA ALA A 190 12.07 -24.82 -22.01
C ALA A 190 11.09 -25.97 -21.74
N GLU A 191 10.92 -26.33 -20.47
CA GLU A 191 9.97 -27.32 -19.97
C GLU A 191 8.60 -26.69 -19.60
N GLY A 192 8.38 -25.42 -19.95
CA GLY A 192 7.13 -24.68 -19.69
C GLY A 192 7.01 -24.08 -18.29
N ALA A 193 8.06 -24.12 -17.47
CA ALA A 193 7.99 -23.62 -16.10
C ALA A 193 8.07 -22.09 -16.03
N LYS A 194 7.14 -21.48 -15.26
CA LYS A 194 7.21 -20.06 -14.90
C LYS A 194 8.07 -19.89 -13.64
N LEU A 195 9.25 -19.30 -13.80
CA LEU A 195 10.20 -19.13 -12.71
C LEU A 195 9.94 -17.86 -11.90
N GLN A 196 10.13 -17.98 -10.59
CA GLN A 196 9.98 -16.94 -9.59
C GLN A 196 11.18 -16.98 -8.65
N ILE A 197 11.55 -15.83 -8.10
CA ILE A 197 12.57 -15.76 -7.04
C ILE A 197 11.83 -15.68 -5.71
N ASP A 198 12.16 -16.60 -4.82
CA ASP A 198 11.59 -16.71 -3.48
C ASP A 198 12.70 -16.73 -2.42
N HIS A 199 12.34 -16.44 -1.17
CA HIS A 199 13.27 -16.54 -0.04
C HIS A 199 13.37 -17.98 0.47
N LYS A 200 14.58 -18.52 0.63
CA LYS A 200 14.83 -19.84 1.24
C LYS A 200 14.19 -19.89 2.63
N LEU A 201 14.67 -19.07 3.57
CA LEU A 201 13.95 -18.72 4.79
C LEU A 201 12.87 -17.69 4.44
N PRO A 202 11.57 -17.99 4.59
CA PRO A 202 10.50 -17.05 4.26
C PRO A 202 10.68 -15.71 4.96
N TYR A 203 10.39 -14.62 4.25
CA TYR A 203 10.49 -13.27 4.81
C TYR A 203 9.64 -13.11 6.10
N SER A 204 8.47 -13.74 6.15
CA SER A 204 7.58 -13.75 7.32
C SER A 204 8.19 -14.44 8.56
N LEU A 205 9.19 -15.30 8.37
CA LEU A 205 9.91 -16.00 9.44
C LEU A 205 11.28 -15.37 9.73
N GLY A 206 11.56 -14.18 9.18
CA GLY A 206 12.81 -13.46 9.41
C GLY A 206 13.86 -13.69 8.33
N GLY A 207 13.47 -14.17 7.15
CA GLY A 207 14.35 -14.22 5.99
C GLY A 207 14.77 -12.85 5.48
N LEU A 208 16.08 -12.64 5.28
CA LEU A 208 16.62 -11.43 4.66
C LEU A 208 16.56 -11.50 3.13
N THR A 209 16.34 -10.36 2.49
CA THR A 209 16.46 -10.20 1.03
C THR A 209 17.92 -9.97 0.67
N GLU A 210 18.65 -11.08 0.57
CA GLU A 210 20.08 -11.13 0.26
C GLU A 210 20.38 -12.36 -0.58
N LEU A 211 21.41 -12.31 -1.42
CA LEU A 211 21.68 -13.34 -2.43
C LEU A 211 21.70 -14.77 -1.85
N ARG A 212 22.30 -14.97 -0.67
CA ARG A 212 22.38 -16.30 -0.04
C ARG A 212 21.03 -16.89 0.39
N ASN A 213 20.04 -16.03 0.67
CA ASN A 213 18.72 -16.43 1.13
C ASN A 213 17.67 -16.37 0.01
N LEU A 214 18.07 -16.15 -1.25
CA LEU A 214 17.18 -16.20 -2.41
C LEU A 214 17.43 -17.47 -3.22
N GLN A 215 16.38 -17.92 -3.90
CA GLN A 215 16.42 -19.08 -4.78
C GLN A 215 15.39 -18.96 -5.91
N THR A 216 15.65 -19.64 -7.01
CA THR A 216 14.73 -19.76 -8.15
C THR A 216 13.82 -20.97 -7.97
N LEU A 217 12.50 -20.75 -7.96
CA LEU A 217 11.49 -21.82 -7.94
C LEU A 217 10.53 -21.67 -9.12
N CYS A 218 10.01 -22.77 -9.65
CA CYS A 218 8.85 -22.69 -10.54
C CYS A 218 7.59 -22.36 -9.73
N ALA A 219 6.53 -21.89 -10.41
CA ALA A 219 5.26 -21.53 -9.77
C ALA A 219 4.71 -22.66 -8.87
N ASP A 220 4.78 -23.92 -9.32
CA ASP A 220 4.24 -25.08 -8.59
C ASP A 220 5.06 -25.41 -7.33
N CYS A 221 6.40 -25.41 -7.44
CA CYS A 221 7.28 -25.60 -6.29
C CYS A 221 7.18 -24.44 -5.30
N ASN A 222 7.06 -23.20 -5.80
CA ASN A 222 6.90 -22.01 -4.96
C ASN A 222 5.57 -22.04 -4.18
N LEU A 223 4.47 -22.41 -4.86
CA LEU A 223 3.17 -22.60 -4.23
C LEU A 223 3.21 -23.72 -3.18
N SER A 224 3.89 -24.83 -3.49
CA SER A 224 4.06 -25.95 -2.57
C SER A 224 4.87 -25.55 -1.34
N LYS A 225 5.93 -24.74 -1.51
CA LYS A 225 6.74 -24.24 -0.40
C LYS A 225 5.95 -23.31 0.52
N SER A 226 5.22 -22.33 -0.03
CA SER A 226 4.46 -21.36 0.76
C SER A 226 5.34 -20.70 1.84
N ASN A 227 4.84 -20.56 3.07
CA ASN A 227 5.59 -20.04 4.22
C ASN A 227 6.45 -21.09 4.95
N ARG A 228 6.72 -22.24 4.33
CA ARG A 228 7.57 -23.29 4.93
C ARG A 228 9.03 -23.01 4.60
N PHE A 229 9.88 -23.27 5.59
CA PHE A 229 11.30 -23.42 5.40
C PHE A 229 11.55 -24.88 5.06
N CYS A 230 12.13 -25.13 3.89
CA CYS A 230 12.55 -26.47 3.49
C CYS A 230 14.07 -26.40 3.37
N ASP A 231 14.76 -27.18 4.22
CA ASP A 231 16.20 -27.41 4.14
C ASP A 231 16.56 -28.22 2.88
#